data_AF-A0A9D4P8Y9-F1
#
_entry.id   AF-A0A9D4P8Y9-F1
#
_cell.length_a   1.000
_cell.length_b   1.000
_cell.length_c   1.000
_cell.angle_alpha   90.00
_cell.angle_beta   90.00
_cell.angle_gamma   90.00
#
_symmetry.space_group_name_H-M   'P 1'
#
loop_
_entity.id
_entity.type
_entity.pdbx_description
1 polymer ?
#
loop_
_entity_poly.entity_id
_entity_poly.type
_entity_poly.pdbx_seq_one_letter_code
_entity_poly.pdbx_strand_id
1 'polypeptide(L)'
;MSTSCPGIYCGRIWINDSWSDCMACPRGFRSNNDHICEQCDNDLQLYDWIYLSFMVVIFVLIQLYFVDKSTRSDKLNFISLTFFTAIFCETILASVLSVLLSNDWKLELKTCGVKSFSDWYTLFYNPSLNEHFHCTNEAVYPLYSIVFLFYLISLGFVLIRHFYLRVVSCIIYLLTSSSQIKNLYSKNFLTKNIYYVLYSIPALMFIHAMLAGVILTEMKGKYDYLLLLLVPFPTLFYIFTSKFSDPSKL
;
A
#
# COMPACT_ATOMS: atom_id res chain seq x y z
N MET A 1 19.69 -39.71 0.26
CA MET A 1 19.15 -38.41 -0.18
C MET A 1 18.97 -37.56 1.05
N SER A 2 19.53 -36.35 1.10
CA SER A 2 19.24 -35.43 2.19
C SER A 2 17.74 -35.16 2.22
N THR A 3 17.13 -35.38 3.38
CA THR A 3 15.69 -35.18 3.60
C THR A 3 15.31 -33.69 3.65
N SER A 4 16.29 -32.82 3.88
CA SER A 4 16.09 -31.37 4.06
C SER A 4 16.63 -30.57 2.87
N CYS A 5 15.95 -29.47 2.55
CA CYS A 5 16.42 -28.50 1.57
C CYS A 5 17.38 -27.49 2.19
N PRO A 6 18.35 -26.99 1.42
CA PRO A 6 19.27 -25.99 1.94
C PRO A 6 18.57 -24.64 2.08
N GLY A 7 18.49 -24.09 3.28
CA GLY A 7 17.85 -22.78 3.53
C GLY A 7 16.37 -22.90 3.93
N ILE A 8 15.93 -21.95 4.74
CA ILE A 8 14.65 -22.00 5.48
C ILE A 8 13.41 -21.75 4.60
N TYR A 9 13.58 -21.14 3.43
CA TYR A 9 12.47 -20.80 2.52
C TYR A 9 12.38 -21.73 1.30
N CYS A 10 13.36 -22.61 1.12
CA CYS A 10 13.30 -23.63 0.09
C CYS A 10 12.38 -24.76 0.51
N GLY A 11 11.66 -25.32 -0.44
CA GLY A 11 10.87 -26.51 -0.22
C GLY A 11 10.74 -27.37 -1.47
N ARG A 12 10.02 -28.47 -1.31
CA ARG A 12 9.66 -29.40 -2.39
C ARG A 12 8.15 -29.38 -2.58
N ILE A 13 7.75 -29.68 -3.81
CA ILE A 13 6.36 -29.89 -4.19
C ILE A 13 6.18 -31.33 -4.64
N TRP A 14 5.00 -31.88 -4.39
CA TRP A 14 4.65 -33.22 -4.85
C TRP A 14 4.16 -33.14 -6.30
N ILE A 15 4.91 -33.73 -7.24
CA ILE A 15 4.60 -33.72 -8.67
C ILE A 15 4.72 -35.15 -9.21
N ASN A 16 3.67 -35.63 -9.90
CA ASN A 16 3.68 -36.93 -10.60
C ASN A 16 4.16 -38.10 -9.72
N ASP A 17 3.56 -38.25 -8.53
CA ASP A 17 3.88 -39.31 -7.55
C ASP A 17 5.33 -39.32 -7.03
N SER A 18 6.03 -38.20 -7.15
CA SER A 18 7.39 -38.02 -6.63
C SER A 18 7.59 -36.62 -6.04
N TRP A 19 8.53 -36.50 -5.10
CA TRP A 19 8.97 -35.20 -4.62
C TRP A 19 9.87 -34.53 -5.66
N SER A 20 9.60 -33.26 -5.96
CA SER A 20 10.50 -32.44 -6.77
C SER A 20 11.86 -32.25 -6.09
N ASP A 21 12.83 -31.79 -6.87
CA ASP A 21 14.03 -31.18 -6.31
C ASP A 21 13.68 -29.94 -5.47
N CYS A 22 14.60 -29.52 -4.61
CA CYS A 22 14.44 -28.32 -3.81
C CYS A 22 14.33 -27.07 -4.71
N MET A 23 13.31 -26.26 -4.48
CA MET A 23 13.06 -25.04 -5.24
C MET A 23 12.43 -23.96 -4.36
N ALA A 24 12.25 -22.76 -4.92
CA ALA A 24 11.40 -21.74 -4.32
C ALA A 24 9.93 -22.21 -4.35
N CYS A 25 9.21 -22.05 -3.24
CA CYS A 25 7.77 -22.37 -3.25
C CYS A 25 7.00 -21.43 -4.18
N PRO A 26 5.98 -21.93 -4.89
CA PRO A 26 5.15 -21.11 -5.76
C PRO A 26 4.41 -20.01 -4.98
N ARG A 27 3.91 -19.00 -5.70
CA ARG A 27 3.14 -17.90 -5.09
C ARG A 27 1.91 -18.47 -4.35
N GLY A 28 1.66 -18.00 -3.13
CA GLY A 28 0.58 -18.53 -2.28
C GLY A 28 0.95 -19.79 -1.51
N PHE A 29 2.22 -20.24 -1.57
CA PHE A 29 2.73 -21.37 -0.82
C PHE A 29 3.91 -20.95 0.05
N ARG A 30 4.08 -21.65 1.18
CA ARG A 30 5.18 -21.45 2.12
C ARG A 30 5.81 -22.78 2.51
N SER A 31 7.14 -22.79 2.64
CA SER A 31 7.88 -23.96 3.13
C SER A 31 7.62 -24.19 4.63
N ASN A 32 7.33 -25.43 5.01
CA ASN A 32 7.21 -25.87 6.40
C ASN A 32 8.57 -26.30 6.98
N ASN A 33 8.60 -26.77 8.23
CA ASN A 33 9.84 -27.20 8.90
C ASN A 33 10.48 -28.45 8.25
N ASP A 34 9.69 -29.24 7.52
CA ASP A 34 10.14 -30.43 6.79
C ASP A 34 10.56 -30.09 5.35
N HIS A 35 10.65 -28.79 5.00
CA HIS A 35 10.95 -28.29 3.66
C HIS A 35 9.94 -28.73 2.59
N ILE A 36 8.65 -28.77 2.95
CA ILE A 36 7.55 -29.03 2.04
C ILE A 36 6.78 -27.73 1.82
N CYS A 37 6.49 -27.40 0.57
CA CYS A 37 5.68 -26.22 0.23
C CYS A 37 4.20 -26.50 0.48
N GLU A 38 3.63 -25.84 1.48
CA GLU A 38 2.22 -25.93 1.85
C GLU A 38 1.44 -24.70 1.36
N GLN A 39 0.19 -24.89 0.99
CA GLN A 39 -0.69 -23.82 0.54
C GLN A 39 -1.09 -22.92 1.73
N CYS A 40 -1.12 -21.62 1.49
CA CYS A 40 -1.50 -20.65 2.51
C CYS A 40 -3.01 -20.45 2.56
N ASP A 41 -3.67 -21.16 3.48
CA ASP A 41 -5.13 -21.14 3.66
C ASP A 41 -5.59 -20.49 4.98
N ASN A 42 -4.67 -19.87 5.74
CA ASN A 42 -5.04 -19.23 7.02
C ASN A 42 -5.82 -17.93 6.80
N ASP A 43 -6.74 -17.65 7.71
CA ASP A 43 -7.42 -16.35 7.77
C ASP A 43 -6.51 -15.26 8.35
N LEU A 44 -6.76 -14.02 7.95
CA LEU A 44 -6.03 -12.86 8.47
C LEU A 44 -6.30 -12.68 9.96
N GLN A 45 -5.22 -12.48 10.72
CA GLN A 45 -5.31 -12.14 12.13
C GLN A 45 -5.60 -10.64 12.30
N LEU A 46 -5.99 -10.23 13.51
CA LEU A 46 -6.26 -8.82 13.84
C LEU A 46 -5.09 -7.89 13.45
N TYR A 47 -3.85 -8.30 13.72
CA TYR A 47 -2.67 -7.50 13.42
C TYR A 47 -2.42 -7.33 11.93
N ASP A 48 -2.77 -8.33 11.11
CA ASP A 48 -2.66 -8.25 9.66
C ASP A 48 -3.63 -7.18 9.12
N TRP A 49 -4.86 -7.15 9.66
CA TRP A 49 -5.85 -6.12 9.33
C TRP A 49 -5.43 -4.72 9.76
N ILE A 50 -4.87 -4.57 10.98
CA ILE A 50 -4.36 -3.29 11.48
C ILE A 50 -3.24 -2.77 10.57
N TYR A 51 -2.32 -3.65 10.19
CA TYR A 51 -1.21 -3.31 9.31
C TYR A 51 -1.70 -2.86 7.92
N LEU A 52 -2.59 -3.61 7.29
CA LEU A 52 -3.16 -3.22 5.99
C LEU A 52 -3.93 -1.89 6.09
N SER A 53 -4.70 -1.72 7.16
CA SER A 53 -5.43 -0.46 7.42
C SER A 53 -4.48 0.72 7.62
N PHE A 54 -3.37 0.52 8.33
CA PHE A 54 -2.35 1.54 8.53
C PHE A 54 -1.74 2.01 7.20
N MET A 55 -1.41 1.07 6.30
CA MET A 55 -0.88 1.39 4.96
C MET A 55 -1.88 2.18 4.10
N VAL A 56 -3.17 1.88 4.20
CA VAL A 56 -4.21 2.66 3.50
C VAL A 56 -4.38 4.05 4.13
N VAL A 57 -4.42 4.15 5.46
CA VAL A 57 -4.62 5.43 6.16
C VAL A 57 -3.47 6.40 5.93
N ILE A 58 -2.22 5.95 6.02
CA ILE A 58 -1.06 6.85 5.77
C ILE A 58 -1.10 7.42 4.36
N PHE A 59 -1.49 6.62 3.37
CA PHE A 59 -1.68 7.06 1.99
C PHE A 59 -2.78 8.13 1.87
N VAL A 60 -3.95 7.90 2.48
CA VAL A 60 -5.06 8.88 2.48
C VAL A 60 -4.62 10.18 3.15
N LEU A 61 -3.96 10.13 4.30
CA LEU A 61 -3.53 11.33 5.02
C LEU A 61 -2.56 12.17 4.22
N ILE A 62 -1.61 11.55 3.55
CA ILE A 62 -0.66 12.24 2.66
C ILE A 62 -1.40 12.92 1.51
N GLN A 63 -2.37 12.24 0.89
CA GLN A 63 -3.20 12.83 -0.18
C GLN A 63 -4.01 14.03 0.33
N LEU A 64 -4.68 13.89 1.48
CA LEU A 64 -5.47 14.96 2.08
C LEU A 64 -4.60 16.16 2.43
N TYR A 65 -3.40 15.94 2.98
CA TYR A 65 -2.43 16.99 3.28
C TYR A 65 -2.00 17.78 2.04
N PHE A 66 -1.68 17.10 0.94
CA PHE A 66 -1.30 17.80 -0.29
C PHE A 66 -2.46 18.55 -0.92
N VAL A 67 -3.68 18.01 -0.84
CA VAL A 67 -4.88 18.72 -1.27
C VAL A 67 -5.09 19.98 -0.43
N ASP A 68 -5.03 19.88 0.89
CA ASP A 68 -5.23 21.02 1.79
C ASP A 68 -4.17 22.11 1.57
N LYS A 69 -2.90 21.71 1.47
CA LYS A 69 -1.79 22.63 1.21
C LYS A 69 -1.88 23.30 -0.17
N SER A 70 -2.35 22.59 -1.19
CA SER A 70 -2.61 23.17 -2.51
C SER A 70 -3.83 24.07 -2.50
N THR A 71 -4.84 23.66 -1.73
CA THR A 71 -6.02 24.37 -1.22
C THR A 71 -5.87 25.87 -1.04
N ARG A 72 -4.89 26.23 -0.18
CA ARG A 72 -4.65 27.58 0.36
C ARG A 72 -5.95 28.31 0.75
N SER A 73 -6.95 27.59 1.26
CA SER A 73 -8.22 28.16 1.65
C SER A 73 -8.44 27.95 3.14
N ASP A 74 -8.58 29.06 3.88
CA ASP A 74 -8.82 29.07 5.33
C ASP A 74 -10.22 28.50 5.70
N LYS A 75 -11.04 28.15 4.69
CA LYS A 75 -12.37 27.56 4.81
C LYS A 75 -12.52 26.32 3.91
N LEU A 76 -13.28 25.33 4.39
CA LEU A 76 -13.73 24.17 3.61
C LEU A 76 -14.58 24.63 2.43
N ASN A 77 -13.97 24.77 1.26
CA ASN A 77 -14.66 25.12 0.03
C ASN A 77 -15.22 23.86 -0.64
N PHE A 78 -16.29 24.03 -1.42
CA PHE A 78 -16.94 22.94 -2.17
C PHE A 78 -15.96 22.16 -3.06
N ILE A 79 -14.94 22.84 -3.60
CA ILE A 79 -13.87 22.23 -4.40
C ILE A 79 -13.05 21.26 -3.55
N SER A 80 -12.59 21.70 -2.38
CA SER A 80 -11.79 20.87 -1.46
C SER A 80 -12.60 19.65 -0.98
N LEU A 81 -13.90 19.83 -0.69
CA LEU A 81 -14.79 18.73 -0.33
C LEU A 81 -14.96 17.70 -1.47
N THR A 82 -15.03 18.18 -2.71
CA THR A 82 -15.08 17.32 -3.90
C THR A 82 -13.82 16.47 -4.02
N PHE A 83 -12.64 17.07 -3.83
CA PHE A 83 -11.37 16.34 -3.84
C PHE A 83 -11.27 15.29 -2.73
N PHE A 84 -11.66 15.64 -1.51
CA PHE A 84 -11.66 14.69 -0.39
C PHE A 84 -12.57 13.50 -0.69
N THR A 85 -13.79 13.75 -1.18
CA THR A 85 -14.72 12.69 -1.56
C THR A 85 -14.15 11.79 -2.65
N ALA A 86 -13.55 12.38 -3.70
CA ALA A 86 -12.90 11.62 -4.77
C ALA A 86 -11.76 10.73 -4.24
N ILE A 87 -10.91 11.26 -3.34
CA ILE A 87 -9.81 10.50 -2.72
C ILE A 87 -10.35 9.29 -1.96
N PHE A 88 -11.41 9.46 -1.15
CA PHE A 88 -12.00 8.35 -0.41
C PHE A 88 -12.58 7.29 -1.36
N CYS A 89 -13.33 7.68 -2.39
CA CYS A 89 -13.87 6.75 -3.37
C CYS A 89 -12.78 5.98 -4.13
N GLU A 90 -11.76 6.68 -4.63
CA GLU A 90 -10.63 6.06 -5.33
C GLU A 90 -9.86 5.10 -4.43
N THR A 91 -9.68 5.44 -3.16
CA THR A 91 -8.98 4.59 -2.18
C THR A 91 -9.77 3.31 -1.88
N ILE A 92 -11.10 3.41 -1.69
CA ILE A 92 -11.96 2.25 -1.48
C ILE A 92 -11.92 1.34 -2.71
N LEU A 93 -12.07 1.92 -3.91
CA LEU A 93 -11.98 1.19 -5.18
C LEU A 93 -10.63 0.50 -5.33
N ALA A 94 -9.52 1.20 -5.05
CA ALA A 94 -8.17 0.65 -5.12
C ALA A 94 -7.98 -0.51 -4.14
N SER A 95 -8.50 -0.40 -2.92
CA SER A 95 -8.41 -1.44 -1.90
C SER A 95 -9.16 -2.70 -2.33
N VAL A 96 -10.39 -2.55 -2.83
CA VAL A 96 -11.21 -3.67 -3.35
C VAL A 96 -10.53 -4.32 -4.55
N LEU A 97 -10.05 -3.54 -5.51
CA LEU A 97 -9.34 -4.06 -6.69
C LEU A 97 -8.04 -4.79 -6.32
N SER A 98 -7.32 -4.32 -5.30
CA SER A 98 -6.10 -4.97 -4.82
C SER A 98 -6.37 -6.36 -4.26
N VAL A 99 -7.45 -6.51 -3.49
CA VAL A 99 -7.89 -7.81 -2.97
C VAL A 99 -8.27 -8.74 -4.11
N LEU A 100 -9.13 -8.28 -5.03
CA LEU A 100 -9.58 -9.07 -6.18
C LEU A 100 -8.41 -9.56 -7.04
N LEU A 101 -7.49 -8.67 -7.38
CA LEU A 101 -6.34 -9.01 -8.24
C LEU A 101 -5.28 -9.84 -7.52
N SER A 102 -5.25 -9.82 -6.18
CA SER A 102 -4.33 -10.66 -5.40
C SER A 102 -4.80 -12.10 -5.25
N ASN A 103 -6.12 -12.36 -5.33
CA ASN A 103 -6.72 -13.67 -5.05
C ASN A 103 -7.74 -14.09 -6.14
N ASP A 104 -7.33 -14.04 -7.41
CA ASP A 104 -8.12 -14.56 -8.54
C ASP A 104 -9.60 -14.14 -8.55
N TRP A 105 -9.86 -12.85 -8.31
CA TRP A 105 -11.19 -12.21 -8.28
C TRP A 105 -12.11 -12.64 -7.14
N LYS A 106 -11.58 -13.21 -6.06
CA LYS A 106 -12.33 -13.49 -4.83
C LYS A 106 -12.12 -12.38 -3.80
N LEU A 107 -13.21 -11.92 -3.16
CA LEU A 107 -13.17 -10.97 -2.04
C LEU A 107 -12.86 -11.66 -0.71
N GLU A 108 -11.86 -12.52 -0.74
CA GLU A 108 -11.33 -13.23 0.42
C GLU A 108 -9.82 -13.10 0.38
N LEU A 109 -9.18 -12.96 1.53
CA LEU A 109 -7.72 -12.99 1.62
C LEU A 109 -7.33 -14.16 2.52
N LYS A 110 -6.49 -15.04 1.98
CA LYS A 110 -5.77 -16.04 2.77
C LYS A 110 -4.33 -15.60 2.95
N THR A 111 -3.70 -15.99 4.05
CA THR A 111 -2.32 -15.61 4.35
C THR A 111 -1.46 -16.77 4.84
N CYS A 112 -0.16 -16.70 4.54
CA CYS A 112 0.83 -17.59 5.14
C CYS A 112 1.19 -17.19 6.59
N GLY A 113 0.77 -16.00 7.02
CA GLY A 113 1.11 -15.41 8.30
C GLY A 113 2.58 -15.02 8.41
N VAL A 114 2.90 -14.31 9.49
CA VAL A 114 4.27 -13.90 9.82
C VAL A 114 4.77 -14.70 11.02
N LYS A 115 5.83 -15.48 10.80
CA LYS A 115 6.51 -16.27 11.83
C LYS A 115 7.74 -15.54 12.38
N SER A 116 8.49 -14.89 11.49
CA SER A 116 9.75 -14.20 11.85
C SER A 116 9.96 -12.93 11.02
N PHE A 117 10.79 -12.00 11.53
CA PHE A 117 11.18 -10.79 10.80
C PHE A 117 11.83 -11.11 9.45
N SER A 118 12.61 -12.19 9.39
CA SER A 118 13.25 -12.68 8.17
C SER A 118 12.27 -12.99 7.03
N ASP A 119 11.00 -13.24 7.34
CA ASP A 119 9.97 -13.63 6.35
C ASP A 119 9.68 -12.51 5.35
N TRP A 120 9.91 -11.26 5.75
CA TRP A 120 9.71 -10.08 4.91
C TRP A 120 10.83 -9.88 3.89
N TYR A 121 12.02 -10.42 4.18
CA TYR A 121 13.24 -10.18 3.42
C TYR A 121 13.96 -11.48 3.08
N THR A 122 13.22 -12.44 2.53
CA THR A 122 13.72 -13.79 2.20
C THR A 122 14.97 -13.76 1.31
N LEU A 123 15.14 -12.72 0.50
CA LEU A 123 16.32 -12.49 -0.33
C LEU A 123 17.63 -12.51 0.47
N PHE A 124 17.67 -11.92 1.67
CA PHE A 124 18.88 -11.88 2.51
C PHE A 124 19.18 -13.21 3.20
N TYR A 125 18.23 -14.14 3.19
CA TYR A 125 18.34 -15.48 3.78
C TYR A 125 18.42 -16.56 2.70
N ASN A 126 18.70 -16.18 1.46
CA ASN A 126 18.87 -17.11 0.36
C ASN A 126 20.19 -17.91 0.53
N PRO A 127 20.17 -19.26 0.40
CA PRO A 127 21.38 -20.07 0.51
C PRO A 127 22.39 -19.75 -0.61
N SER A 128 23.68 -19.68 -0.27
CA SER A 128 24.78 -19.36 -1.18
C SER A 128 25.42 -20.62 -1.79
N LEU A 129 24.62 -21.54 -2.30
CA LEU A 129 25.13 -22.83 -2.80
C LEU A 129 25.60 -22.77 -4.24
N ASN A 130 24.81 -22.17 -5.14
CA ASN A 130 25.08 -22.05 -6.57
C ASN A 130 24.41 -20.79 -7.10
N GLU A 131 24.97 -20.15 -8.14
CA GLU A 131 24.41 -18.93 -8.76
C GLU A 131 23.02 -19.11 -9.37
N HIS A 132 22.58 -20.35 -9.62
CA HIS A 132 21.27 -20.67 -10.19
C HIS A 132 20.25 -21.20 -9.18
N PHE A 133 20.62 -21.30 -7.90
CA PHE A 133 19.75 -21.83 -6.86
C PHE A 133 19.23 -20.70 -5.97
N HIS A 134 17.98 -20.31 -6.20
CA HIS A 134 17.31 -19.26 -5.44
C HIS A 134 15.99 -19.74 -4.85
N CYS A 135 15.77 -19.44 -3.58
CA CYS A 135 14.56 -19.72 -2.82
C CYS A 135 13.91 -18.45 -2.30
N THR A 136 14.16 -17.33 -2.97
CA THR A 136 13.51 -16.05 -2.65
C THR A 136 12.07 -16.12 -3.10
N ASN A 137 11.15 -16.14 -2.14
CA ASN A 137 9.71 -16.07 -2.37
C ASN A 137 9.05 -15.17 -1.33
N GLU A 138 7.76 -14.89 -1.53
CA GLU A 138 6.97 -14.10 -0.59
C GLU A 138 6.47 -15.00 0.55
N ALA A 139 7.26 -15.14 1.62
CA ALA A 139 6.89 -15.99 2.76
C ALA A 139 5.72 -15.43 3.59
N VAL A 140 5.46 -14.13 3.51
CA VAL A 140 4.33 -13.43 4.18
C VAL A 140 3.15 -13.17 3.24
N TYR A 141 3.00 -13.98 2.19
CA TYR A 141 1.96 -13.76 1.18
C TYR A 141 0.56 -13.61 1.81
N PRO A 142 -0.28 -12.67 1.33
CA PRO A 142 -0.01 -11.62 0.33
C PRO A 142 0.35 -10.26 0.95
N LEU A 143 0.66 -10.20 2.27
CA LEU A 143 0.75 -8.94 3.04
C LEU A 143 1.79 -7.95 2.50
N TYR A 144 2.85 -8.45 1.86
CA TYR A 144 3.88 -7.59 1.30
C TYR A 144 3.49 -7.10 -0.10
N SER A 145 3.09 -8.00 -0.99
CA SER A 145 2.77 -7.68 -2.39
C SER A 145 1.47 -6.91 -2.57
N ILE A 146 0.44 -7.17 -1.74
CA ILE A 146 -0.87 -6.50 -1.86
C ILE A 146 -0.79 -4.99 -1.63
N VAL A 147 0.11 -4.53 -0.76
CA VAL A 147 0.32 -3.09 -0.50
C VAL A 147 0.97 -2.41 -1.71
N PHE A 148 1.93 -3.06 -2.38
CA PHE A 148 2.47 -2.53 -3.64
C PHE A 148 1.40 -2.48 -4.73
N LEU A 149 0.58 -3.52 -4.83
CA LEU A 149 -0.51 -3.57 -5.79
C LEU A 149 -1.51 -2.42 -5.55
N PHE A 150 -1.87 -2.18 -4.28
CA PHE A 150 -2.68 -1.03 -3.87
C PHE A 150 -2.07 0.31 -4.28
N TYR A 151 -0.77 0.52 -4.04
CA TYR A 151 -0.11 1.77 -4.44
C TYR A 151 -0.03 1.93 -5.97
N LEU A 152 0.16 0.85 -6.74
CA LEU A 152 0.17 0.89 -8.20
C LEU A 152 -1.22 1.23 -8.77
N ILE A 153 -2.28 0.61 -8.25
CA ILE A 153 -3.66 0.91 -8.67
C ILE A 153 -4.02 2.36 -8.30
N SER A 154 -3.65 2.77 -7.08
CA SER A 154 -3.84 4.13 -6.61
C SER A 154 -3.11 5.16 -7.45
N LEU A 155 -1.88 4.87 -7.89
CA LEU A 155 -1.14 5.70 -8.85
C LEU A 155 -1.93 5.85 -10.16
N GLY A 156 -2.49 4.77 -10.68
CA GLY A 156 -3.38 4.80 -11.84
C GLY A 156 -4.56 5.77 -11.66
N PHE A 157 -5.27 5.68 -10.54
CA PHE A 157 -6.37 6.61 -10.25
C PHE A 157 -5.93 8.07 -10.14
N VAL A 158 -4.80 8.34 -9.47
CA VAL A 158 -4.25 9.70 -9.40
C VAL A 158 -3.92 10.26 -10.78
N LEU A 159 -3.37 9.44 -11.68
CA LEU A 159 -3.07 9.84 -13.06
C LEU A 159 -4.35 10.09 -13.87
N ILE A 160 -5.38 9.24 -13.73
CA ILE A 160 -6.69 9.43 -14.37
C ILE A 160 -7.33 10.74 -13.89
N ARG A 161 -7.35 10.97 -12.57
CA ARG A 161 -7.83 12.20 -11.95
C ARG A 161 -7.07 13.42 -12.47
N HIS A 162 -5.73 13.33 -12.59
CA HIS A 162 -4.92 14.40 -13.16
C HIS A 162 -5.32 14.72 -14.59
N PHE A 163 -5.44 13.69 -15.43
CA PHE A 163 -5.82 13.84 -16.83
C PHE A 163 -7.21 14.46 -16.97
N TYR A 164 -8.18 13.97 -16.21
CA TYR A 164 -9.54 14.51 -16.16
C TYR A 164 -9.55 16.00 -15.82
N LEU A 165 -8.84 16.39 -14.75
CA LEU A 165 -8.79 17.80 -14.32
C LEU A 165 -8.11 18.70 -15.35
N ARG A 166 -7.08 18.21 -16.06
CA ARG A 166 -6.43 18.94 -17.17
C ARG A 166 -7.41 19.19 -18.32
N VAL A 167 -8.16 18.17 -18.71
CA VAL A 167 -9.17 18.26 -19.78
C VAL A 167 -10.27 19.26 -19.39
N VAL A 168 -10.85 19.14 -18.19
CA VAL A 168 -11.88 20.06 -17.68
C VAL A 168 -11.36 21.49 -17.62
N SER A 169 -10.14 21.70 -17.12
CA SER A 169 -9.53 23.04 -17.05
C SER A 169 -9.33 23.65 -18.44
N CYS A 170 -8.93 22.84 -19.43
CA CYS A 170 -8.78 23.29 -20.82
C CYS A 170 -10.13 23.71 -21.43
N ILE A 171 -11.16 22.89 -21.26
CA ILE A 171 -12.52 23.17 -21.74
C ILE A 171 -13.06 24.46 -21.12
N ILE A 172 -12.94 24.62 -19.79
CA ILE A 172 -13.39 25.83 -19.10
C ILE A 172 -12.65 27.08 -19.61
N TYR A 173 -11.34 26.98 -19.82
CA TYR A 173 -10.54 28.10 -20.33
C TYR A 173 -10.98 28.55 -21.74
N LEU A 174 -11.37 27.59 -22.60
CA LEU A 174 -11.87 27.86 -23.95
C LEU A 174 -13.30 28.41 -23.96
N LEU A 175 -14.18 27.90 -23.10
CA LEU A 175 -15.61 28.25 -23.09
C LEU A 175 -15.93 29.52 -22.30
N THR A 176 -15.09 29.90 -21.33
CA THR A 176 -15.40 30.98 -20.38
C THR A 176 -14.49 32.19 -20.56
N SER A 177 -15.08 33.38 -20.74
CA SER A 177 -14.32 34.65 -20.75
C SER A 177 -14.11 35.23 -19.33
N SER A 178 -14.85 34.76 -18.33
CA SER A 178 -14.76 35.22 -16.93
C SER A 178 -13.38 34.98 -16.30
N SER A 179 -12.76 36.07 -15.82
CA SER A 179 -11.48 36.06 -15.13
C SER A 179 -11.53 35.34 -13.78
N GLN A 180 -12.67 35.35 -13.10
CA GLN A 180 -12.84 34.65 -11.80
C GLN A 180 -12.79 33.13 -11.95
N ILE A 181 -13.44 32.58 -12.98
CA ILE A 181 -13.45 31.15 -13.26
C ILE A 181 -12.06 30.68 -13.72
N LYS A 182 -11.36 31.50 -14.51
CA LYS A 182 -9.96 31.22 -14.91
C LYS A 182 -9.00 31.20 -13.71
N ASN A 183 -9.26 32.01 -12.67
CA ASN A 183 -8.44 32.03 -11.46
C ASN A 183 -8.71 30.81 -10.56
N LEU A 184 -9.96 30.33 -10.52
CA LEU A 184 -10.37 29.11 -9.80
C LEU A 184 -9.64 27.86 -10.31
N TYR A 185 -9.42 27.78 -11.64
CA TYR A 185 -8.68 26.70 -12.31
C TYR A 185 -7.29 27.16 -12.76
N SER A 186 -6.61 27.96 -11.94
CA SER A 186 -5.25 28.41 -12.26
C SER A 186 -4.34 27.21 -12.54
N LYS A 187 -3.65 27.25 -13.68
CA LYS A 187 -2.72 26.20 -14.15
C LYS A 187 -1.69 25.83 -13.07
N ASN A 188 -1.34 26.78 -12.19
CA ASN A 188 -0.39 26.58 -11.09
C ASN A 188 -0.94 25.77 -9.92
N PHE A 189 -2.24 25.89 -9.61
CA PHE A 189 -2.90 25.18 -8.52
C PHE A 189 -2.99 23.67 -8.83
N LEU A 190 -3.51 23.34 -10.02
CA LEU A 190 -3.69 21.96 -10.44
C LEU A 190 -2.35 21.21 -10.59
N THR A 191 -1.33 21.91 -11.07
CA THR A 191 -0.03 21.29 -11.38
C THR A 191 0.74 20.95 -10.10
N LYS A 192 0.70 21.80 -9.06
CA LYS A 192 1.45 21.55 -7.81
C LYS A 192 0.89 20.37 -7.02
N ASN A 193 -0.43 20.30 -6.85
CA ASN A 193 -1.08 19.25 -6.06
C ASN A 193 -0.74 17.84 -6.57
N ILE A 194 -0.92 17.62 -7.88
CA ILE A 194 -0.69 16.29 -8.47
C ILE A 194 0.77 15.87 -8.40
N TYR A 195 1.74 16.77 -8.65
CA TYR A 195 3.15 16.37 -8.59
C TYR A 195 3.55 15.92 -7.19
N TYR A 196 3.10 16.60 -6.14
CA TYR A 196 3.41 16.16 -4.77
C TYR A 196 2.83 14.78 -4.46
N VAL A 197 1.58 14.52 -4.87
CA VAL A 197 0.98 13.19 -4.71
C VAL A 197 1.75 12.15 -5.53
N LEU A 198 2.13 12.47 -6.78
CA LEU A 198 2.85 11.57 -7.68
C LEU A 198 4.21 11.16 -7.11
N TYR A 199 4.93 12.07 -6.46
CA TYR A 199 6.21 11.76 -5.81
C TYR A 199 6.05 11.04 -4.47
N SER A 200 4.92 11.22 -3.80
CA SER A 200 4.67 10.57 -2.50
C SER A 200 4.42 9.06 -2.60
N ILE A 201 3.85 8.59 -3.71
CA ILE A 201 3.55 7.16 -3.90
C ILE A 201 4.84 6.31 -4.01
N PRO A 202 5.83 6.65 -4.85
CA PRO A 202 7.12 5.96 -4.86
C PRO A 202 7.83 6.02 -3.50
N ALA A 203 7.73 7.13 -2.77
CA ALA A 203 8.30 7.25 -1.43
C ALA A 203 7.63 6.28 -0.45
N LEU A 204 6.29 6.16 -0.48
CA LEU A 204 5.55 5.19 0.31
C LEU A 204 5.90 3.73 -0.05
N MET A 205 6.03 3.43 -1.35
CA MET A 205 6.50 2.12 -1.81
C MET A 205 7.88 1.78 -1.27
N PHE A 206 8.81 2.74 -1.30
CA PHE A 206 10.16 2.56 -0.78
C PHE A 206 10.17 2.36 0.74
N ILE A 207 9.41 3.17 1.47
CA ILE A 207 9.25 3.03 2.93
C ILE A 207 8.67 1.67 3.28
N HIS A 208 7.61 1.24 2.58
CA HIS A 208 7.03 -0.09 2.75
C HIS A 208 8.05 -1.19 2.44
N ALA A 209 8.78 -1.08 1.33
CA ALA A 209 9.84 -2.05 0.98
C ALA A 209 10.88 -2.19 2.09
N MET A 210 11.25 -1.11 2.78
CA MET A 210 12.30 -1.14 3.82
C MET A 210 11.78 -1.44 5.22
N LEU A 211 10.55 -1.05 5.55
CA LEU A 211 10.05 -1.03 6.93
C LEU A 211 8.86 -1.96 7.18
N ALA A 212 8.28 -2.62 6.18
CA ALA A 212 7.10 -3.46 6.36
C ALA A 212 7.28 -4.51 7.47
N GLY A 213 8.44 -5.18 7.51
CA GLY A 213 8.75 -6.16 8.55
C GLY A 213 8.84 -5.55 9.94
N VAL A 214 9.41 -4.34 10.07
CA VAL A 214 9.53 -3.64 11.35
C VAL A 214 8.14 -3.22 11.84
N ILE A 215 7.32 -2.64 10.97
CA ILE A 215 6.00 -2.14 11.30
C ILE A 215 5.13 -3.26 11.92
N LEU A 216 5.06 -4.42 11.26
CA LEU A 216 4.19 -5.51 11.74
C LEU A 216 4.78 -6.26 12.94
N THR A 217 6.11 -6.42 13.03
CA THR A 217 6.74 -7.09 14.18
C THR A 217 6.66 -6.26 15.46
N GLU A 218 6.87 -4.95 15.38
CA GLU A 218 6.67 -4.03 16.51
C GLU A 218 5.19 -4.02 16.95
N MET A 219 4.25 -4.05 16.00
CA MET A 219 2.82 -4.13 16.31
C MET A 219 2.45 -5.42 17.05
N LYS A 220 3.09 -6.55 16.72
CA LYS A 220 2.81 -7.86 17.33
C LYS A 220 3.55 -8.09 18.65
N GLY A 221 4.76 -7.53 18.79
CA GLY A 221 5.62 -7.72 19.97
C GLY A 221 5.21 -6.89 21.19
N LYS A 222 4.56 -5.75 20.97
CA LYS A 222 3.98 -4.92 22.04
C LYS A 222 2.47 -5.14 22.04
N TYR A 223 1.97 -5.94 22.99
CA TYR A 223 0.53 -6.16 23.25
C TYR A 223 -0.19 -4.88 23.73
N ASP A 224 -0.01 -3.76 23.05
CA ASP A 224 -0.55 -2.49 23.48
C ASP A 224 -1.65 -2.07 22.51
N TYR A 225 -2.89 -2.23 22.95
CA TYR A 225 -4.09 -1.75 22.27
C TYR A 225 -4.00 -0.24 21.92
N LEU A 226 -3.07 0.50 22.53
CA LEU A 226 -2.72 1.86 22.16
C LEU A 226 -2.31 2.01 20.68
N LEU A 227 -1.75 0.97 20.04
CA LEU A 227 -1.43 0.97 18.61
C LEU A 227 -2.68 1.02 17.70
N LEU A 228 -3.86 0.63 18.22
CA LEU A 228 -5.13 0.84 17.51
C LEU A 228 -5.45 2.33 17.36
N LEU A 229 -4.91 3.20 18.22
CA LEU A 229 -5.03 4.65 18.04
C LEU A 229 -4.15 5.15 16.90
N LEU A 230 -3.12 4.43 16.46
CA LEU A 230 -2.22 4.89 15.39
C LEU A 230 -2.93 5.02 14.04
N VAL A 231 -4.11 4.42 13.89
CA VAL A 231 -4.97 4.53 12.69
C VAL A 231 -5.87 5.78 12.78
N PRO A 232 -6.74 5.99 13.79
CA PRO A 232 -7.58 7.18 13.89
C PRO A 232 -6.83 8.42 14.40
N PHE A 233 -5.79 8.28 15.24
CA PHE A 233 -5.14 9.41 15.91
C PHE A 233 -4.45 10.35 14.92
N PRO A 234 -3.65 9.91 13.93
CA PRO A 234 -3.06 10.84 12.97
C PRO A 234 -4.14 11.54 12.12
N THR A 235 -5.22 10.84 11.80
CA THR A 235 -6.37 11.42 11.07
C THR A 235 -7.11 12.46 11.90
N LEU A 236 -7.45 12.14 13.15
CA LEU A 236 -8.11 13.03 14.09
C LEU A 236 -7.20 14.22 14.42
N PHE A 237 -5.93 13.96 14.71
CA PHE A 237 -4.92 14.97 14.97
C PHE A 237 -4.78 15.92 13.78
N TYR A 238 -4.66 15.41 12.55
CA TYR A 238 -4.63 16.24 11.35
C TYR A 238 -5.89 17.10 11.22
N ILE A 239 -7.08 16.50 11.37
CA ILE A 239 -8.36 17.24 11.31
C ILE A 239 -8.38 18.36 12.35
N PHE A 240 -8.01 18.07 13.60
CA PHE A 240 -8.03 19.06 14.68
C PHE A 240 -6.94 20.14 14.54
N THR A 241 -5.75 19.78 14.04
CA THR A 241 -4.59 20.69 13.98
C THR A 241 -4.45 21.45 12.67
N SER A 242 -5.13 21.01 11.61
CA SER A 242 -5.16 21.71 10.31
C SER A 242 -5.54 23.20 10.47
N LYS A 243 -6.49 23.50 11.38
CA LYS A 243 -6.93 24.87 11.68
C LYS A 243 -5.86 25.76 12.32
N PHE A 244 -4.87 25.18 13.01
CA PHE A 244 -3.81 25.89 13.73
C PHE A 244 -2.49 25.95 12.95
N SER A 245 -2.35 25.14 11.91
CA SER A 245 -1.14 25.07 11.06
C SER A 245 -1.13 26.13 9.96
N ASP A 246 -2.09 27.05 10.00
CA ASP A 246 -2.36 28.07 8.99
C ASP A 246 -1.43 29.29 9.20
N PRO A 247 -0.41 29.51 8.34
CA PRO A 247 0.57 30.57 8.52
C PRO A 247 0.00 31.97 8.31
N SER A 248 -1.25 32.10 7.85
CA SER A 248 -1.95 33.39 7.73
C SER A 248 -2.49 33.93 9.07
N LYS A 249 -2.44 33.11 10.13
CA LYS A 249 -2.90 33.44 11.49
C LYS A 249 -1.76 33.64 12.51
N LEU A 250 -0.51 33.63 12.05
CA LEU A 250 0.70 34.01 12.80
C LEU A 250 1.15 35.39 12.35
#